data_AF-A0A7V7KC24-F1
#
_entry.id   AF-A0A7V7KC24-F1
#
_cell.length_a   1.000
_cell.length_b   1.000
_cell.length_c   1.000
_cell.angle_alpha   90.00
_cell.angle_beta   90.00
_cell.angle_gamma   90.00
#
_symmetry.space_group_name_H-M   'P 1'
#
loop_
_entity.id
_entity.type
_entity.pdbx_description
1 polymer ?
#
loop_
_entity_poly.entity_id
_entity_poly.type
_entity_poly.pdbx_seq_one_letter_code
_entity_poly.pdbx_strand_id
1 'polypeptide(L)' 'MVTEAVIIDGRRGPIGKFGGGLAAIRPDGLLATVYKAPMERRAVNPALLNDVYAGRGNQAGEDN' A
#
# COMPACT_ATOMS: atom_id res chain seq x y z
N MET A 1 -7.65 -5.22 30.28
CA MET A 1 -7.56 -6.28 29.25
C MET A 1 -6.86 -5.68 28.04
N VAL A 2 -5.90 -6.39 27.46
CA VAL A 2 -5.18 -5.94 26.25
C VAL A 2 -5.95 -6.43 25.03
N THR A 3 -6.17 -5.55 24.06
CA THR A 3 -6.77 -5.94 22.78
C THR A 3 -5.76 -6.77 22.00
N GLU A 4 -6.17 -7.96 21.53
CA GLU A 4 -5.30 -8.79 20.69
C GLU A 4 -5.18 -8.20 19.28
N ALA A 5 -3.95 -8.20 18.76
CA ALA A 5 -3.68 -7.77 17.40
C ALA A 5 -3.91 -8.94 16.43
N VAL A 6 -4.67 -8.68 15.37
CA VAL A 6 -5.00 -9.68 14.34
C VAL A 6 -4.74 -9.13 12.93
N ILE A 7 -4.41 -10.02 11.99
CA ILE A 7 -4.26 -9.69 10.57
C ILE A 7 -5.59 -9.97 9.86
N ILE A 8 -6.22 -8.94 9.31
CA ILE A 8 -7.54 -9.06 8.65
C ILE A 8 -7.42 -9.42 7.17
N ASP A 9 -6.44 -8.86 6.46
CA ASP A 9 -6.21 -9.09 5.03
C ASP A 9 -4.73 -8.87 4.65
N GLY A 10 -4.33 -9.39 3.49
CA GLY A 10 -2.97 -9.22 2.95
C GLY A 10 -2.98 -9.11 1.43
N ARG A 11 -2.30 -8.08 0.90
CA ARG A 11 -2.21 -7.80 -0.54
C ARG A 11 -0.82 -7.27 -0.90
N ARG A 12 -0.50 -7.43 -2.18
CA ARG A 12 0.69 -6.84 -2.80
C ARG A 12 0.34 -6.29 -4.17
N GLY A 13 1.10 -5.28 -4.59
CA GLY A 13 1.09 -4.82 -5.97
C GLY A 13 1.81 -5.80 -6.93
N PRO A 14 1.73 -5.54 -8.23
CA PRO A 14 2.60 -6.17 -9.21
C PRO A 14 4.07 -5.80 -8.94
N ILE A 15 4.98 -6.72 -9.27
CA ILE A 15 6.43 -6.49 -9.19
C ILE A 15 6.95 -6.35 -10.62
N GLY A 16 7.48 -5.18 -10.95
CA GLY A 16 8.01 -4.85 -12.27
C GLY A 16 9.51 -5.11 -12.37
N LYS A 17 9.99 -5.31 -13.60
CA LYS A 17 11.42 -5.24 -13.92
C LYS A 17 11.88 -3.78 -13.94
N PHE A 18 13.15 -3.54 -13.64
CA PHE A 18 13.77 -2.22 -13.82
C PHE A 18 13.63 -1.76 -15.28
N GLY A 19 13.19 -0.52 -15.50
CA GLY A 19 12.86 0.01 -16.82
C GLY A 19 11.67 -0.68 -17.53
N GLY A 20 10.91 -1.54 -16.84
CA GLY A 20 9.83 -2.33 -17.40
C GLY A 20 8.45 -1.66 -17.31
N GLY A 21 7.39 -2.47 -17.37
CA GLY A 21 6.00 -1.99 -17.50
C GLY A 21 5.43 -1.14 -16.35
N LEU A 22 6.13 -1.02 -15.22
CA LEU A 22 5.75 -0.13 -14.11
C LEU A 22 6.63 1.13 -14.04
N ALA A 23 7.62 1.30 -14.92
CA ALA A 23 8.63 2.37 -14.82
C ALA A 23 8.03 3.78 -14.92
N ALA A 24 6.90 3.94 -15.62
CA ALA A 24 6.20 5.22 -15.73
C ALA A 24 5.29 5.54 -14.52
N ILE A 25 5.11 4.60 -13.58
CA ILE A 25 4.22 4.77 -12.44
C ILE A 25 5.03 5.27 -11.24
N ARG A 26 4.61 6.40 -10.66
CA ARG A 26 5.22 6.93 -9.44
C ARG A 26 4.99 5.94 -8.27
N PRO A 27 5.98 5.69 -7.39
CA PRO A 27 5.85 4.65 -6.36
C PRO A 27 4.68 4.83 -5.39
N ASP A 28 4.32 6.06 -5.04
CA ASP A 28 3.14 6.37 -4.22
C ASP A 28 1.83 6.07 -4.98
N GLY A 29 1.78 6.32 -6.28
CA GLY A 29 0.66 5.93 -7.14
C GLY A 29 0.49 4.42 -7.16
N LEU A 30 1.59 3.66 -7.22
CA LEU A 30 1.55 2.21 -7.10
C LEU A 30 1.08 1.78 -5.69
N LEU A 31 1.58 2.41 -4.62
CA LEU A 31 1.17 2.13 -3.25
C LEU A 31 -0.33 2.40 -3.01
N ALA A 32 -0.86 3.48 -3.59
CA ALA A 32 -2.27 3.83 -3.50
C ALA A 32 -3.19 2.72 -4.05
N THR A 33 -2.76 2.00 -5.10
CA THR A 33 -3.53 0.85 -5.61
C THR A 33 -3.63 -0.28 -4.60
N VAL A 34 -2.59 -0.50 -3.79
CA VAL A 34 -2.58 -1.53 -2.74
C VAL A 34 -3.47 -1.12 -1.57
N TYR A 35 -3.46 0.16 -1.18
CA TYR A 35 -4.30 0.67 -0.10
C TYR A 35 -5.79 0.67 -0.39
N LYS A 36 -6.19 0.81 -1.67
CA LYS A 36 -7.61 0.74 -2.07
C LYS A 36 -8.18 -0.68 -2.05
N ALA A 37 -7.33 -1.70 -2.24
CA ALA A 37 -7.80 -3.08 -2.40
C ALA A 37 -8.63 -3.64 -1.22
N PRO A 38 -8.29 -3.38 0.07
CA PRO A 38 -9.11 -3.81 1.20
C PRO A 38 -10.48 -3.13 1.24
N MET A 39 -10.56 -1.84 0.89
CA MET A 39 -11.79 -1.06 0.88
C MET A 39 -12.77 -1.59 -0.18
N GLU A 40 -12.25 -1.87 -1.38
CA GLU A 40 -13.04 -2.37 -2.51
C GLU A 40 -13.55 -3.80 -2.30
N ARG A 41 -12.76 -4.66 -1.65
CA ARG A 41 -13.09 -6.09 -1.52
C ARG A 41 -13.83 -6.48 -0.26
N ARG A 42 -13.60 -5.75 0.85
CA ARG A 42 -14.16 -6.09 2.16
C ARG A 42 -15.07 -5.00 2.73
N ALA A 43 -15.37 -3.96 1.95
CA ALA A 43 -16.16 -2.81 2.38
C ALA A 43 -15.64 -2.19 3.69
N VAL A 44 -14.31 -2.21 3.88
CA VAL A 44 -13.69 -1.56 5.05
C VAL A 44 -13.94 -0.07 4.93
N ASN A 45 -14.63 0.50 5.92
CA ASN A 45 -14.84 1.95 5.99
C ASN A 45 -13.48 2.63 6.26
N PRO A 46 -12.98 3.47 5.32
CA PRO A 46 -11.71 4.17 5.48
C PRO A 46 -11.64 5.03 6.75
N ALA A 47 -12.79 5.55 7.20
CA ALA A 47 -12.88 6.42 8.38
C ALA A 47 -12.57 5.69 9.70
N LEU A 48 -12.45 4.35 9.68
CA LEU A 48 -12.07 3.55 10.85
C LEU A 48 -10.55 3.37 10.97
N LEU A 49 -9.77 3.81 9.99
CA LEU A 49 -8.31 3.73 10.06
C LEU A 49 -7.78 4.85 10.95
N ASN A 50 -7.08 4.47 12.03
CA ASN A 50 -6.37 5.42 12.88
C ASN A 50 -5.04 5.85 12.26
N ASP A 51 -4.25 4.90 11.81
CA ASP A 51 -2.90 5.12 11.27
C ASP A 51 -2.67 4.34 9.99
N VAL A 52 -1.78 4.87 9.14
CA VAL A 52 -1.27 4.20 7.93
C VAL A 52 0.25 4.25 7.95
N TYR A 53 0.87 3.07 7.89
CA TYR A 53 2.34 2.94 7.87
C TYR A 53 2.80 2.45 6.50
N ALA A 54 3.84 3.10 5.95
CA ALA A 54 4.41 2.78 4.63
C ALA A 54 5.94 2.63 4.75
N GLY A 55 6.47 1.47 4.40
CA GLY A 55 7.92 1.25 4.32
C GLY A 55 8.47 1.67 2.96
N ARG A 56 9.64 2.34 2.94
CA ARG A 56 10.34 2.74 1.71
C ARG A 56 11.85 2.65 1.91
N GLY A 57 12.58 2.20 0.89
CA GLY A 57 14.03 2.04 0.96
C GLY A 57 14.83 3.31 0.65
N ASN A 58 14.45 4.08 -0.37
CA ASN A 58 15.29 5.14 -0.94
C ASN A 58 14.53 6.40 -1.41
N GLN A 59 13.30 6.60 -0.98
CA GLN A 59 12.51 7.74 -1.42
C GLN A 59 12.33 7.94 -2.96
N ALA A 60 12.41 6.90 -3.81
CA ALA A 60 12.42 7.07 -5.27
C ALA A 60 11.26 7.91 -5.85
N GLY A 61 11.57 9.06 -6.46
CA GLY A 61 10.60 9.99 -7.03
C GLY A 61 10.21 11.19 -6.14
N GLU A 62 10.75 11.27 -4.91
CA GLU A 62 10.72 12.49 -4.07
C GLU A 62 12.15 12.98 -3.79
N ASP A 63 13.02 12.12 -3.26
CA ASP A 63 14.39 12.50 -2.83
C ASP A 63 15.51 11.95 -3.72
N ASN A 64 15.16 11.33 -4.87
CA ASN A 64 16.14 10.84 -5.85
C ASN A 64 16.23 11.76 -7.06
#